data_AF-A0A662CPF3-F1
#
_entry.id   AF-A0A662CPF3-F1
#
_cell.length_a   1.000
_cell.length_b   1.000
_cell.length_c   1.000
_cell.angle_alpha   90.00
_cell.angle_beta   90.00
_cell.angle_gamma   90.00
#
_symmetry.space_group_name_H-M   'P 1'
#
loop_
_entity.id
_entity.type
_entity.pdbx_description
1 polymer ?
#
loop_
_entity_poly.entity_id
_entity_poly.type
_entity_poly.pdbx_seq_one_letter_code
_entity_poly.pdbx_strand_id
1 'polypeptide(L)'
;MLEQIKKGVMTGIGMALLTNEKILEYAKKSAEEANMTTEEAKKLAEELLKESEEIRQKLEEKVDERIARQLDRMGLSTKEDVEDLKKEIRKLQRANKGPGTQKKASK
;
A
#
# COMPACT_ATOMS: atom_id res chain seq x y z
N MET A 1 23.05 -4.77 -21.95
CA MET A 1 22.95 -6.08 -21.24
C MET A 1 22.33 -5.93 -19.84
N LEU A 2 22.90 -5.11 -18.93
CA LEU A 2 22.31 -4.81 -17.62
C LEU A 2 20.82 -4.41 -17.68
N GLU A 3 20.45 -3.59 -18.65
CA GLU A 3 19.08 -3.10 -18.85
C GLU A 3 18.09 -4.19 -19.31
N GLN A 4 18.58 -5.25 -19.95
CA GLN A 4 17.78 -6.42 -20.34
C GLN A 4 17.61 -7.41 -19.19
N ILE A 5 18.61 -7.52 -18.30
CA ILE A 5 18.51 -8.31 -17.05
C ILE A 5 17.53 -7.64 -16.09
N LYS A 6 17.64 -6.30 -15.91
CA LYS A 6 16.69 -5.50 -15.13
C LYS A 6 15.27 -5.67 -15.67
N LYS A 7 15.09 -5.61 -17.00
CA LYS A 7 13.81 -5.90 -17.65
C LYS A 7 13.35 -7.35 -17.46
N GLY A 8 14.23 -8.35 -17.58
CA GLY A 8 13.89 -9.77 -17.43
C GLY A 8 13.38 -10.10 -16.03
N VAL A 9 14.02 -9.56 -14.99
CA VAL A 9 13.58 -9.70 -13.58
C VAL A 9 12.27 -8.96 -13.32
N MET A 10 12.12 -7.74 -13.86
CA MET A 10 10.85 -7.00 -13.77
C MET A 10 9.70 -7.70 -14.49
N THR A 11 9.99 -8.50 -15.52
CA THR A 11 8.97 -9.17 -16.35
C THR A 11 8.64 -10.59 -15.86
N GLY A 12 9.57 -11.27 -15.17
CA GLY A 12 9.48 -12.72 -14.91
C GLY A 12 8.74 -13.18 -13.65
N ILE A 13 8.38 -12.29 -12.73
CA ILE A 13 7.59 -12.51 -11.48
C ILE A 13 7.47 -11.15 -10.77
N GLY A 14 8.36 -10.21 -11.11
CA GLY A 14 8.33 -8.84 -10.59
C GLY A 14 9.24 -8.72 -9.38
N MET A 15 10.04 -7.64 -9.37
CA MET A 15 11.00 -7.37 -8.31
C MET A 15 10.37 -7.14 -6.93
N ALA A 16 9.07 -6.80 -6.92
CA ALA A 16 8.28 -6.65 -5.70
C ALA A 16 8.10 -7.98 -4.94
N LEU A 17 8.08 -9.10 -5.67
CA LEU A 17 7.79 -10.44 -5.11
C LEU A 17 9.06 -11.20 -4.72
N LEU A 18 10.25 -10.70 -5.06
CA LEU A 18 11.52 -11.31 -4.69
C LEU A 18 11.87 -11.00 -3.24
N THR A 19 12.58 -11.88 -2.56
CA THR A 19 13.13 -11.60 -1.23
C THR A 19 14.36 -10.67 -1.32
N ASN A 20 14.68 -9.97 -0.23
CA ASN A 20 15.87 -9.11 -0.19
C ASN A 20 17.15 -9.91 -0.47
N GLU A 21 17.24 -11.15 0.02
CA GLU A 21 18.35 -12.07 -0.27
C GLU A 21 18.49 -12.37 -1.77
N LYS A 22 17.36 -12.62 -2.45
CA LYS A 22 17.37 -12.84 -3.91
C LYS A 22 17.79 -11.58 -4.66
N ILE A 23 17.32 -10.42 -4.24
CA ILE A 23 17.72 -9.13 -4.83
C ILE A 23 19.23 -8.91 -4.69
N LEU A 24 19.79 -9.20 -3.52
CA LEU A 24 21.23 -9.14 -3.27
C LEU A 24 22.02 -10.16 -4.10
N GLU A 25 21.52 -11.39 -4.25
CA GLU A 25 22.12 -12.42 -5.12
C GLU A 25 22.16 -11.95 -6.58
N TYR A 26 21.08 -11.34 -7.06
CA TYR A 26 21.00 -10.77 -8.41
C TYR A 26 21.94 -9.58 -8.60
N ALA A 27 22.01 -8.67 -7.62
CA ALA A 27 22.93 -7.54 -7.65
C ALA A 27 24.38 -8.02 -7.73
N LYS A 28 24.74 -9.03 -6.92
CA LYS A 28 26.07 -9.63 -6.90
C LYS A 28 26.44 -10.29 -8.23
N LYS A 29 25.57 -11.15 -8.77
CA LYS A 29 25.78 -11.78 -10.09
C LYS A 29 25.93 -10.74 -11.20
N SER A 30 25.09 -9.70 -11.18
CA SER A 30 25.14 -8.62 -12.17
C SER A 30 26.44 -7.81 -12.06
N ALA A 31 26.92 -7.58 -10.84
CA ALA A 31 28.19 -6.89 -10.60
C ALA A 31 29.39 -7.71 -11.05
N GLU A 32 29.39 -9.02 -10.81
CA GLU A 32 30.42 -9.96 -11.27
C GLU A 32 30.47 -10.02 -12.80
N GLU A 33 29.32 -10.20 -13.45
CA GLU A 33 29.22 -10.26 -14.92
C GLU A 33 29.63 -8.93 -15.60
N ALA A 34 29.39 -7.80 -14.93
CA ALA A 34 29.73 -6.47 -15.43
C ALA A 34 31.15 -6.01 -15.06
N ASN A 35 31.95 -6.84 -14.36
CA ASN A 35 33.27 -6.46 -13.83
C ASN A 35 33.25 -5.13 -13.05
N MET A 36 32.21 -4.92 -12.24
CA MET A 36 32.04 -3.71 -11.44
C MET A 36 33.06 -3.66 -10.30
N THR A 37 33.46 -2.45 -9.92
CA THR A 37 34.22 -2.24 -8.67
C THR A 37 33.35 -2.53 -7.45
N THR A 38 33.98 -2.79 -6.30
CA THR A 38 33.26 -3.08 -5.04
C THR A 38 32.27 -1.98 -4.66
N GLU A 39 32.63 -0.71 -4.89
CA GLU A 39 31.74 0.43 -4.59
C GLU A 39 30.54 0.50 -5.54
N GLU A 40 30.74 0.25 -6.83
CA GLU A 40 29.65 0.21 -7.82
C GLU A 40 28.70 -0.96 -7.54
N ALA A 41 29.22 -2.12 -7.16
CA ALA A 41 28.43 -3.29 -6.80
C ALA A 41 27.58 -3.03 -5.55
N LYS A 42 28.16 -2.37 -4.53
CA LYS A 42 27.46 -2.01 -3.30
C LYS A 42 26.34 -1.01 -3.59
N LYS A 43 26.62 0.01 -4.39
CA LYS A 43 25.63 1.01 -4.80
C LYS A 43 24.47 0.38 -5.58
N LEU A 44 24.77 -0.54 -6.51
CA LEU A 44 23.74 -1.28 -7.26
C LEU A 44 22.83 -2.08 -6.32
N ALA A 45 23.39 -2.79 -5.33
CA ALA A 45 22.62 -3.56 -4.36
C ALA A 45 21.68 -2.66 -3.53
N GLU A 46 22.18 -1.52 -3.06
CA GLU A 46 21.38 -0.53 -2.31
C GLU A 46 20.24 0.05 -3.17
N GLU A 47 20.53 0.41 -4.41
CA GLU A 47 19.51 0.93 -5.35
C GLU A 47 18.42 -0.11 -5.64
N LEU A 48 18.80 -1.37 -5.88
CA LEU A 48 17.84 -2.44 -6.16
C LEU A 48 16.97 -2.79 -4.94
N LEU A 49 17.53 -2.74 -3.72
CA LEU A 49 16.76 -2.93 -2.50
C LEU A 49 15.74 -1.80 -2.31
N LYS A 50 16.18 -0.55 -2.44
CA LYS A 50 15.31 0.62 -2.32
C LYS A 50 14.20 0.61 -3.38
N GLU A 51 14.55 0.33 -4.64
CA GLU A 51 13.57 0.25 -5.73
C GLU A 51 12.55 -0.86 -5.49
N SER A 52 12.97 -2.01 -4.94
CA SER A 52 12.06 -3.09 -4.57
C SER A 52 11.05 -2.67 -3.50
N GLU A 53 11.48 -1.95 -2.47
CA GLU A 53 10.59 -1.43 -1.42
C GLU A 53 9.56 -0.45 -1.97
N GLU A 54 9.98 0.49 -2.83
CA GLU A 54 9.08 1.44 -3.49
C GLU A 54 8.06 0.74 -4.39
N ILE A 55 8.49 -0.30 -5.11
CA ILE A 55 7.58 -1.09 -5.96
C ILE A 55 6.59 -1.88 -5.10
N ARG A 56 7.01 -2.45 -3.96
CA ARG A 56 6.12 -3.18 -3.04
C ARG A 56 5.04 -2.27 -2.47
N GLN A 57 5.38 -1.07 -2.02
CA GLN A 57 4.40 -0.10 -1.53
C GLN A 57 3.35 0.27 -2.61
N LYS A 58 3.80 0.57 -3.82
CA LYS A 58 2.90 0.86 -4.95
C LYS A 58 2.02 -0.33 -5.33
N LEU A 59 2.51 -1.56 -5.14
CA LEU A 59 1.72 -2.77 -5.38
C LEU A 59 0.62 -2.91 -4.32
N GLU A 60 0.97 -2.70 -3.05
CA GLU A 60 0.03 -2.74 -1.92
C GLU A 60 -1.11 -1.72 -2.11
N GLU A 61 -0.76 -0.45 -2.40
CA GLU A 61 -1.74 0.61 -2.69
C GLU A 61 -2.69 0.22 -3.84
N LYS A 62 -2.16 -0.33 -4.94
CA LYS A 62 -2.98 -0.76 -6.08
C LYS A 62 -3.92 -1.90 -5.74
N VAL A 63 -3.47 -2.84 -4.89
CA VAL A 63 -4.29 -3.95 -4.42
C VAL A 63 -5.42 -3.42 -3.54
N ASP A 64 -5.12 -2.55 -2.59
CA ASP A 64 -6.11 -1.93 -1.71
C ASP A 64 -7.15 -1.14 -2.49
N GLU A 65 -6.73 -0.30 -3.43
CA GLU A 65 -7.67 0.40 -4.30
C GLU A 65 -8.53 -0.56 -5.13
N ARG A 66 -7.96 -1.69 -5.58
CA ARG A 66 -8.70 -2.66 -6.38
C ARG A 66 -9.75 -3.37 -5.54
N ILE A 67 -9.41 -3.73 -4.30
CA ILE A 67 -10.34 -4.30 -3.33
C ILE A 67 -11.44 -3.29 -2.99
N ALA A 68 -11.09 -2.05 -2.66
CA ALA A 68 -12.06 -0.99 -2.35
C ALA A 68 -13.06 -0.78 -3.50
N ARG A 69 -12.57 -0.67 -4.75
CA ARG A 69 -13.45 -0.58 -5.94
C ARG A 69 -14.34 -1.80 -6.12
N GLN A 70 -13.86 -2.99 -5.77
CA GLN A 70 -14.65 -4.21 -5.91
C GLN A 70 -15.74 -4.30 -4.84
N LEU A 71 -15.44 -3.89 -3.59
CA LEU A 71 -16.42 -3.80 -2.51
C LEU A 71 -17.52 -2.79 -2.85
N ASP A 72 -17.15 -1.61 -3.35
CA ASP A 72 -18.09 -0.58 -3.81
C ASP A 72 -19.01 -1.09 -4.92
N ARG A 73 -18.45 -1.78 -5.92
CA ARG A 73 -19.24 -2.43 -6.99
C ARG A 73 -20.22 -3.49 -6.49
N MET A 74 -19.93 -4.13 -5.37
CA MET A 74 -20.81 -5.11 -4.74
C MET A 74 -21.83 -4.45 -3.79
N GLY A 75 -21.78 -3.13 -3.62
CA GLY A 75 -22.62 -2.39 -2.67
C GLY A 75 -22.24 -2.64 -1.21
N LEU A 76 -21.00 -3.06 -0.95
CA LEU A 76 -20.50 -3.34 0.39
C LEU A 76 -19.77 -2.12 0.93
N SER A 77 -20.26 -1.57 2.04
CA SER A 77 -19.59 -0.50 2.79
C SER A 77 -18.48 -1.06 3.68
N THR A 78 -17.42 -0.27 3.88
CA THR A 78 -16.35 -0.58 4.81
C THR A 78 -16.82 -0.39 6.27
N LYS A 79 -16.03 -0.90 7.22
CA LYS A 79 -16.29 -0.66 8.64
C LYS A 79 -16.23 0.83 8.98
N GLU A 80 -15.33 1.56 8.33
CA GLU A 80 -15.11 2.99 8.55
C GLU A 80 -16.33 3.80 8.10
N ASP A 81 -16.90 3.49 6.94
CA ASP A 81 -18.16 4.08 6.46
C ASP A 81 -19.29 3.91 7.49
N VAL A 82 -19.40 2.73 8.09
CA VAL A 82 -20.42 2.44 9.12
C VAL A 82 -20.16 3.22 10.41
N GLU A 83 -18.90 3.35 10.82
CA GLU A 83 -18.54 4.12 12.02
C GLU A 83 -18.80 5.61 11.83
N ASP A 84 -18.51 6.15 10.66
CA ASP A 84 -18.75 7.55 10.32
C ASP A 84 -20.25 7.85 10.24
N LEU A 85 -21.04 6.96 9.63
CA LEU A 85 -22.50 7.06 9.69
C LEU A 85 -23.02 7.04 11.14
N LYS A 86 -22.48 6.17 12.01
CA LYS A 86 -22.86 6.14 13.45
C LYS A 86 -22.46 7.42 14.19
N LYS A 87 -21.34 8.05 13.83
CA LYS A 87 -20.93 9.34 14.42
C LYS A 87 -21.90 10.44 13.98
N GLU A 88 -22.22 10.52 12.70
CA GLU A 88 -23.17 11.49 12.15
C GLU A 88 -24.57 11.32 12.74
N ILE A 89 -25.08 10.08 12.84
CA ILE A 89 -26.36 9.80 13.50
C ILE A 89 -26.36 10.30 14.95
N ARG A 90 -25.27 10.08 15.71
CA ARG A 90 -25.17 10.56 17.09
C ARG A 90 -25.11 12.09 17.18
N LYS A 91 -24.43 12.76 16.25
CA LYS A 91 -24.41 14.23 16.17
C LYS A 91 -25.82 14.77 15.88
N LEU A 92 -26.50 14.22 14.88
CA LEU A 92 -27.87 14.59 14.53
C LEU A 92 -28.84 14.33 15.68
N GLN A 93 -28.74 13.19 16.36
CA GLN A 93 -29.56 12.89 17.54
C GLN A 93 -29.35 13.90 18.68
N ARG A 94 -28.12 14.37 18.90
CA ARG A 94 -27.83 15.42 19.90
C ARG A 94 -28.37 16.77 19.47
N ALA A 95 -28.20 17.15 18.20
CA ALA A 95 -28.71 18.40 17.65
C ALA A 95 -30.25 18.46 17.67
N ASN A 96 -30.91 17.34 17.36
CA ASN A 96 -32.37 17.24 17.38
C ASN A 96 -32.95 17.12 18.80
N LYS A 97 -32.13 16.73 19.79
CA LYS A 97 -32.46 16.78 21.23
C LYS A 97 -32.18 18.15 21.86
N GLY A 98 -32.43 19.24 21.12
CA GLY A 98 -32.43 20.60 21.68
C GLY A 98 -33.34 20.73 22.92
N PRO A 99 -33.18 21.80 23.74
CA PRO A 99 -33.63 21.91 25.15
C PRO A 99 -35.16 22.06 25.34
N GLY A 100 -35.97 21.24 24.69
CA GLY A 100 -37.44 21.34 24.66
C GLY A 100 -38.22 20.27 25.41
N THR A 101 -37.60 19.20 25.90
CA THR A 101 -38.35 18.03 26.44
C THR A 101 -38.33 17.88 27.97
N GLN A 102 -37.65 18.75 28.73
CA GLN A 102 -37.69 18.69 30.21
C GLN A 102 -38.78 19.54 30.88
N LYS A 103 -39.60 20.31 30.14
CA LYS A 103 -40.56 21.27 30.73
C LYS A 103 -42.03 20.84 30.78
N LYS A 104 -42.36 19.55 30.59
CA LYS A 104 -43.77 19.05 30.61
C LYS A 104 -44.02 17.87 31.56
N ALA A 105 -43.28 17.76 32.66
CA ALA A 105 -43.57 16.80 33.74
C ALA A 105 -43.54 17.50 35.11
N SER A 106 -44.34 18.54 35.27
CA SER A 106 -44.74 19.08 36.58
C SER A 106 -45.98 19.93 36.39
N LYS A 107 -47.13 19.26 36.34
CA LYS A 107 -48.39 19.82 36.82
C LYS A 107 -49.33 18.68 37.18
#